data_AF-A0A667XYW1-F1
#
_entry.id   AF-A0A667XYW1-F1
#
_cell.length_a   1.000
_cell.length_b   1.000
_cell.length_c   1.000
_cell.angle_alpha   90.00
_cell.angle_beta   90.00
_cell.angle_gamma   90.00
#
_symmetry.space_group_name_H-M   'P 1'
#
loop_
_entity.id
_entity.type
_entity.pdbx_description
1 polymer ?
#
loop_
_entity_poly.entity_id
_entity_poly.type
_entity_poly.pdbx_seq_one_letter_code
_entity_poly.pdbx_strand_id
1 'polypeptide(L)'
;MACTNQSALEYIRSARLHLVGRLKSLSVIVENLYMQKVFSEEEVSKIQTQADDFDKKRKILDFVINKGEAACYTLLWIIDMTRQRTLERPAPLPENVDLGSPQNNFDLHHWISCFSFREDTEMDVTCLKGI
;
A
#
# COMPACT_ATOMS: atom_id res chain seq x y z
N MET A 1 20.47 15.40 -11.08
CA MET A 1 19.31 14.47 -11.08
C MET A 1 18.26 15.12 -10.20
N ALA A 2 17.09 15.45 -10.75
CA ALA A 2 16.05 16.14 -10.00
C ALA A 2 15.47 15.16 -8.97
N CYS A 3 15.94 15.22 -7.73
CA CYS A 3 15.24 14.63 -6.59
C CYS A 3 13.97 15.47 -6.37
N THR A 4 12.96 15.28 -7.21
CA THR A 4 11.61 15.71 -6.87
C THR A 4 11.21 14.82 -5.71
N ASN A 5 11.18 15.40 -4.51
CA ASN A 5 10.48 14.80 -3.36
C ASN A 5 9.00 14.71 -3.75
N GLN A 6 8.65 13.66 -4.51
CA GLN A 6 7.29 13.43 -4.95
C GLN A 6 6.46 13.21 -3.70
N SER A 7 5.37 13.97 -3.59
CA SER A 7 4.45 13.84 -2.46
C SER A 7 3.86 12.43 -2.43
N ALA A 8 3.53 11.91 -1.25
CA ALA A 8 2.90 10.60 -1.09
C ALA A 8 1.61 10.49 -1.91
N LEU A 9 0.86 11.58 -2.00
CA LEU A 9 -0.34 11.68 -2.79
C LEU A 9 -0.06 11.54 -4.29
N GLU A 10 0.91 12.28 -4.82
CA GLU A 10 1.29 12.16 -6.22
C GLU A 10 1.91 10.78 -6.53
N TYR A 11 2.64 10.19 -5.57
CA TYR A 11 3.19 8.85 -5.68
C TYR A 11 2.10 7.81 -5.85
N ILE A 12 1.09 7.81 -4.96
CA ILE A 12 -0.06 6.91 -5.05
C ILE A 12 -0.90 7.19 -6.30
N ARG A 13 -1.13 8.45 -6.65
CA ARG A 13 -1.92 8.81 -7.85
C ARG A 13 -1.30 8.24 -9.12
N SER A 14 0.01 8.35 -9.28
CA SER A 14 0.73 7.82 -10.45
C SER A 14 0.64 6.30 -10.55
N ALA A 15 0.59 5.59 -9.41
CA ALA A 15 0.53 4.13 -9.35
C ALA A 15 -0.88 3.57 -9.13
N ARG A 16 -1.93 4.40 -9.03
CA ARG A 16 -3.27 4.00 -8.62
C ARG A 16 -3.80 2.80 -9.41
N LEU A 17 -3.67 2.83 -10.73
CA LEU A 17 -4.12 1.74 -11.61
C LEU A 17 -3.44 0.41 -11.27
N HIS A 18 -2.13 0.44 -11.04
CA HIS A 18 -1.35 -0.74 -10.69
C HIS A 18 -1.65 -1.25 -9.28
N LEU A 19 -1.85 -0.32 -8.32
CA LEU A 19 -2.20 -0.64 -6.95
C LEU A 19 -3.54 -1.39 -6.87
N VAL A 20 -4.56 -0.98 -7.63
CA VAL A 20 -5.84 -1.72 -7.67
C VAL A 20 -5.64 -3.17 -8.13
N GLY A 21 -4.73 -3.42 -9.07
CA GLY A 21 -4.44 -4.80 -9.52
C GLY A 21 -3.60 -5.63 -8.55
N ARG A 22 -2.74 -4.98 -7.74
CA ARG A 22 -1.65 -5.66 -7.01
C ARG A 22 -1.76 -5.61 -5.49
N LEU A 23 -2.58 -4.73 -4.91
CA LEU A 23 -2.86 -4.70 -3.47
C LEU A 23 -3.41 -6.05 -3.00
N LYS A 24 -2.79 -6.62 -1.97
CA LYS A 24 -3.20 -7.84 -1.28
C LYS A 24 -3.55 -7.52 0.17
N SER A 25 -4.15 -8.47 0.87
CA SER A 25 -4.44 -8.36 2.31
C SER A 25 -5.27 -7.12 2.68
N LEU A 26 -6.36 -6.88 1.94
CA LEU A 26 -7.20 -5.68 2.08
C LEU A 26 -7.72 -5.48 3.51
N SER A 27 -8.08 -6.56 4.19
CA SER A 27 -8.55 -6.52 5.58
C SER A 27 -7.50 -5.89 6.50
N VAL A 28 -6.23 -6.32 6.37
CA VAL A 28 -5.11 -5.80 7.17
C VAL A 28 -4.89 -4.32 6.88
N ILE A 29 -4.94 -3.93 5.60
CA ILE A 29 -4.74 -2.53 5.20
C ILE A 29 -5.86 -1.63 5.76
N VAL A 30 -7.11 -2.04 5.61
CA VAL A 30 -8.27 -1.28 6.10
C VAL A 30 -8.25 -1.16 7.62
N GLU A 31 -7.93 -2.25 8.32
CA GLU A 31 -7.82 -2.25 9.78
C GLU A 31 -6.69 -1.32 10.27
N ASN A 32 -5.51 -1.37 9.64
CA ASN A 32 -4.42 -0.47 10.00
C ASN A 32 -4.76 0.99 9.73
N LEU A 33 -5.44 1.30 8.61
CA LEU A 33 -5.91 2.65 8.32
C LEU A 33 -6.98 3.12 9.32
N TYR A 34 -7.83 2.23 9.82
CA TYR A 34 -8.79 2.54 10.87
C TYR A 34 -8.09 2.81 12.22
N MET A 35 -7.13 1.95 12.62
CA MET A 35 -6.37 2.12 13.86
C MET A 35 -5.55 3.42 13.87
N GLN A 36 -5.00 3.81 12.72
CA GLN A 36 -4.30 5.09 12.53
C GLN A 36 -5.27 6.28 12.41
N LYS A 37 -6.58 6.08 12.63
CA LYS A 37 -7.65 7.09 12.51
C LYS A 37 -7.72 7.78 11.14
N VAL A 38 -7.15 7.14 10.11
CA VAL A 38 -7.27 7.60 8.73
C VAL A 38 -8.68 7.34 8.23
N PHE A 39 -9.21 6.14 8.47
CA PHE A 39 -10.59 5.79 8.16
C PHE A 39 -11.50 5.89 9.38
N SER A 40 -12.71 6.38 9.15
CA SER A 40 -13.84 6.31 10.08
C SER A 40 -14.60 4.99 9.93
N GLU A 41 -15.40 4.64 10.93
CA GLU A 41 -16.26 3.44 10.90
C GLU A 41 -17.19 3.43 9.66
N GLU A 42 -17.74 4.59 9.29
CA GLU A 42 -18.58 4.73 8.10
C GLU A 42 -17.81 4.41 6.81
N GLU A 43 -16.57 4.87 6.69
CA GLU A 43 -15.72 4.61 5.52
C GLU A 43 -15.33 3.12 5.44
N VAL A 44 -14.99 2.51 6.58
CA VAL A 44 -14.70 1.08 6.67
C VAL A 44 -15.93 0.27 6.24
N SER A 45 -17.12 0.61 6.74
CA SER A 45 -18.38 -0.04 6.34
C SER A 45 -18.66 0.11 4.84
N LYS A 46 -18.43 1.31 4.27
CA LYS A 46 -18.57 1.57 2.82
C LYS A 46 -17.59 0.75 1.96
N ILE A 47 -16.43 0.40 2.50
CA ILE A 47 -15.47 -0.49 1.83
C ILE A 47 -15.95 -1.94 1.95
N GLN A 48 -16.33 -2.39 3.14
CA GLN A 48 -16.75 -3.77 3.39
C GLN A 48 -18.04 -4.16 2.65
N THR A 49 -18.93 -3.19 2.40
CA THR A 49 -20.17 -3.39 1.62
C THR A 49 -19.94 -3.59 0.11
N GLN A 50 -18.72 -3.40 -0.40
CA GLN A 50 -18.42 -3.69 -1.81
C GLN A 50 -18.36 -5.20 -2.06
N ALA A 51 -19.00 -5.64 -3.15
CA ALA A 51 -19.09 -7.06 -3.49
C ALA A 51 -17.74 -7.65 -3.95
N ASP A 52 -17.00 -6.91 -4.77
CA ASP A 52 -15.74 -7.37 -5.35
C ASP A 52 -14.51 -6.71 -4.74
N ASP A 53 -13.41 -7.46 -4.68
CA ASP A 53 -12.14 -7.00 -4.12
C ASP A 53 -11.49 -5.91 -4.97
N PHE A 54 -11.75 -5.86 -6.28
CA PHE A 54 -11.31 -4.76 -7.14
C PHE A 54 -11.96 -3.44 -6.72
N ASP A 55 -13.28 -3.46 -6.50
CA ASP A 55 -14.04 -2.27 -6.06
C ASP A 55 -13.64 -1.83 -4.66
N LYS A 56 -13.36 -2.77 -3.75
CA LYS A 56 -12.79 -2.47 -2.43
C LYS A 56 -11.47 -1.71 -2.55
N LYS A 57 -10.53 -2.22 -3.36
CA LYS A 57 -9.22 -1.58 -3.58
C LYS A 57 -9.36 -0.18 -4.15
N ARG A 58 -10.24 -0.03 -5.13
CA ARG A 58 -10.54 1.28 -5.72
C ARG A 58 -11.05 2.25 -4.66
N LYS A 59 -12.02 1.84 -3.84
CA LYS A 59 -12.55 2.68 -2.74
C LYS A 59 -11.49 3.04 -1.70
N ILE A 60 -10.65 2.09 -1.29
CA ILE A 60 -9.55 2.36 -0.34
C ILE A 60 -8.65 3.48 -0.88
N LEU A 61 -8.20 3.34 -2.13
CA LEU A 61 -7.34 4.34 -2.77
C LEU A 61 -8.05 5.68 -2.93
N ASP A 62 -9.33 5.68 -3.33
CA ASP A 62 -10.10 6.90 -3.51
C ASP A 62 -10.30 7.65 -2.18
N PHE A 63 -10.61 6.96 -1.08
CA PHE A 63 -10.70 7.58 0.25
C PHE A 63 -9.36 8.15 0.73
N VAL A 64 -8.28 7.39 0.57
CA VAL A 64 -6.94 7.82 0.98
C VAL A 64 -6.50 9.06 0.19
N ILE A 65 -6.68 9.07 -1.14
CA ILE A 65 -6.34 10.21 -2.00
C ILE A 65 -7.20 11.43 -1.64
N ASN A 66 -8.49 11.24 -1.39
CA ASN A 66 -9.39 12.34 -1.04
C ASN A 66 -9.08 12.97 0.33
N LYS A 67 -8.57 12.19 1.29
CA LYS A 67 -8.14 12.71 2.60
C LYS A 67 -6.84 13.52 2.52
N GLY A 68 -6.02 13.27 1.51
CA GLY A 68 -4.83 14.06 1.21
C GLY A 68 -3.52 13.41 1.61
N GLU A 69 -2.47 14.22 1.64
CA GLU A 69 -1.07 13.80 1.72
C GLU A 69 -0.77 12.89 2.93
N ALA A 70 -1.28 13.22 4.11
CA ALA A 70 -1.03 12.44 5.33
C ALA A 70 -1.60 11.02 5.24
N ALA A 71 -2.84 10.88 4.74
CA ALA A 71 -3.46 9.58 4.54
C ALA A 71 -2.70 8.75 3.50
N CYS A 72 -2.28 9.39 2.41
CA CYS A 72 -1.45 8.76 1.38
C CYS A 72 -0.12 8.25 1.96
N TYR A 73 0.53 9.05 2.81
CA TYR A 73 1.76 8.64 3.49
C TYR A 73 1.53 7.42 4.40
N THR A 74 0.46 7.42 5.21
CA THR A 74 0.11 6.28 6.06
C THR A 74 -0.14 5.01 5.24
N LEU A 75 -0.82 5.11 4.09
CA LEU A 75 -1.03 3.95 3.21
C LEU A 75 0.30 3.40 2.68
N LEU A 76 1.22 4.25 2.22
CA LEU A 76 2.55 3.83 1.77
C LEU A 76 3.31 3.13 2.89
N TRP A 77 3.24 3.67 4.10
CA TRP A 77 3.87 3.09 5.29
C TRP A 77 3.33 1.69 5.59
N ILE A 78 2.00 1.51 5.57
CA ILE A 78 1.37 0.20 5.78
C ILE A 78 1.79 -0.78 4.68
N ILE A 79 1.86 -0.35 3.42
CA ILE A 79 2.33 -1.20 2.31
C ILE A 79 3.78 -1.64 2.53
N ASP A 80 4.68 -0.74 2.94
CA ASP A 80 6.08 -1.12 3.21
C ASP A 80 6.20 -2.04 4.44
N MET A 81 5.50 -1.74 5.53
CA MET A 81 5.50 -2.59 6.73
C MET A 81 4.95 -3.99 6.47
N THR A 82 3.85 -4.10 5.72
CA THR A 82 3.26 -5.41 5.36
C THR A 82 4.19 -6.19 4.42
N ARG A 83 4.93 -5.50 3.54
CA ARG A 83 6.04 -6.07 2.79
C ARG A 83 7.11 -6.64 3.72
N GLN A 84 7.60 -5.87 4.69
CA GLN A 84 8.67 -6.32 5.60
C GLN A 84 8.25 -7.53 6.45
N ARG A 85 6.98 -7.63 6.84
CA ARG A 85 6.44 -8.75 7.63
C ARG A 85 6.22 -10.01 6.82
N THR A 86 5.85 -9.88 5.56
CA THR A 86 5.69 -11.02 4.65
C THR A 86 7.05 -11.54 4.16
N LEU A 87 8.14 -10.81 4.42
CA LEU A 87 9.52 -11.17 4.08
C LEU A 87 10.22 -12.09 5.09
N GLU A 88 9.48 -12.81 5.94
CA GLU A 88 10.00 -14.05 6.53
C GLU A 88 10.09 -15.12 5.43
N ARG A 89 11.29 -15.17 4.83
CA ARG A 89 11.81 -16.09 3.81
C ARG A 89 11.62 -15.60 2.36
N PRO A 90 12.68 -15.10 1.70
CA PRO A 90 12.74 -15.14 0.25
C PRO A 90 12.54 -16.61 -0.13
N ALA A 91 11.46 -16.93 -0.85
CA ALA A 91 11.44 -18.17 -1.58
C ALA A 91 12.67 -18.16 -2.50
N PRO A 92 13.48 -19.25 -2.55
CA PRO A 92 14.52 -19.35 -3.56
C PRO A 92 13.86 -19.09 -4.90
N LEU A 93 14.37 -18.10 -5.64
CA LEU A 93 13.96 -17.87 -7.01
C LEU A 93 14.00 -19.24 -7.72
N PRO A 94 12.92 -19.69 -8.39
CA PRO A 94 13.06 -20.83 -9.27
C PRO A 94 14.05 -20.42 -10.35
N GLU A 95 15.27 -20.98 -10.30
CA GLU A 95 16.11 -21.13 -11.47
C GLU A 95 15.19 -21.67 -12.58
N ASN A 96 15.19 -21.03 -13.75
CA ASN A 96 14.27 -21.22 -14.90
C ASN A 96 13.08 -20.26 -15.00
N VAL A 97 13.30 -18.94 -14.84
CA VAL A 97 12.39 -17.96 -15.47
C VAL A 97 12.97 -17.56 -16.82
N ASP A 98 12.26 -17.98 -17.87
CA ASP A 98 12.52 -17.63 -19.26
C ASP A 98 12.57 -16.10 -19.43
N LEU A 99 13.74 -15.59 -19.82
CA LEU A 99 14.03 -14.17 -20.06
C LEU A 99 13.43 -13.72 -21.40
N GLY A 100 12.13 -13.99 -21.61
CA GLY A 100 11.48 -13.91 -22.92
C GLY A 100 10.16 -13.14 -22.97
N SER A 101 9.64 -12.66 -21.83
CA SER A 101 8.39 -11.89 -21.82
C SER A 101 8.62 -10.53 -21.15
N PRO A 102 8.47 -9.39 -21.87
CA PRO A 102 8.36 -8.08 -21.25
C PRO A 102 6.97 -7.98 -20.62
N GLN A 103 6.73 -8.83 -19.63
CA GLN A 103 5.55 -8.75 -18.82
C GLN A 103 5.76 -7.52 -17.95
N ASN A 104 5.02 -6.45 -18.26
CA ASN A 104 4.92 -5.20 -17.53
C ASN A 104 4.45 -5.47 -16.08
N ASN A 105 5.29 -6.14 -15.32
CA ASN A 105 5.02 -6.66 -14.01
C ASN A 105 5.36 -5.53 -13.05
N PHE A 106 4.37 -4.69 -12.76
CA PHE A 106 4.46 -3.76 -11.64
C PHE A 106 4.77 -4.57 -10.38
N ASP A 107 6.02 -4.45 -9.92
CA ASP A 107 6.51 -5.04 -8.70
C ASP A 107 6.24 -4.04 -7.56
N LEU A 108 5.26 -4.37 -6.74
CA LEU A 108 4.85 -3.56 -5.59
C LEU A 108 6.01 -3.38 -4.60
N HIS A 109 6.90 -4.38 -4.48
CA HIS A 109 8.04 -4.33 -3.56
C HIS A 109 9.13 -3.37 -4.04
N HIS A 110 9.47 -3.43 -5.33
CA HIS A 110 10.41 -2.48 -5.91
C HIS A 110 9.85 -1.06 -5.89
N TRP A 111 8.59 -0.91 -6.30
CA TRP A 111 7.91 0.39 -6.31
C TRP A 111 7.85 1.02 -4.92
N ILE A 112 7.46 0.29 -3.87
CA ILE A 112 7.41 0.90 -2.53
C ILE A 112 8.81 1.28 -2.01
N SER A 113 9.84 0.50 -2.35
CA SER A 113 11.23 0.78 -1.98
C SER A 113 11.79 2.06 -2.63
N CYS A 114 11.20 2.53 -3.73
CA CYS A 114 11.60 3.78 -4.37
C CYS A 114 11.01 5.02 -3.69
N PHE A 115 10.05 4.86 -2.77
CA PHE A 115 9.50 5.98 -2.02
C PHE A 115 10.43 6.37 -0.86
N SER A 116 10.85 7.65 -0.81
CA SER A 116 11.66 8.17 0.28
C SER A 116 10.77 8.49 1.49
N PHE A 117 10.65 7.54 2.41
CA PHE A 117 10.01 7.79 3.70
C PHE A 117 10.80 8.82 4.51
N ARG A 118 10.09 9.67 5.25
CA ARG A 118 10.70 10.64 6.16
C ARG A 118 11.01 9.92 7.47
N GLU A 119 12.27 9.97 7.88
CA GLU A 119 12.79 9.28 9.08
C GLU A 119 12.13 9.80 10.38
N ASP A 120 11.54 11.00 10.36
CA ASP A 120 10.99 11.70 11.53
C ASP A 120 9.52 11.38 11.88
N THR A 121 8.84 10.52 11.11
CA THR A 121 7.42 10.21 11.42
C THR A 121 7.38 9.00 12.33
N GLU A 122 7.43 9.25 13.64
CA GLU A 122 7.19 8.26 14.69
C GLU A 122 5.72 7.80 14.62
N MET A 123 5.38 7.00 13.60
CA MET A 123 4.10 6.32 13.50
C MET A 123 4.11 5.17 14.49
N ASP A 124 3.25 5.29 15.49
CA ASP A 124 3.20 4.39 16.64
C ASP A 124 3.05 2.93 16.18
N VAL A 125 4.15 2.16 16.31
CA VAL A 125 4.31 0.78 15.84
C VAL A 125 3.44 -0.19 16.67
N THR A 126 2.72 0.31 17.69
CA THR A 126 1.94 -0.51 18.63
C THR A 126 0.70 -1.16 18.03
N CYS A 127 0.22 -0.72 16.86
CA CYS A 127 -0.98 -1.29 16.21
C CYS A 127 -0.85 -2.76 15.77
N LEU A 128 0.31 -3.39 16.01
CA LEU A 128 0.67 -4.67 15.42
C LEU A 128 0.97 -5.76 16.44
N LYS A 129 0.63 -5.55 17.71
CA LYS A 129 0.80 -6.53 18.81
C LYS A 129 -0.46 -7.38 19.09
N GLY A 130 -1.47 -7.34 18.22
CA GLY A 130 -2.70 -8.12 18.38
C GLY A 130 -2.83 -9.24 17.34
N ILE A 131 -2.14 -10.36 17.54
CA ILE A 131 -2.50 -11.67 17.00
C ILE A 131 -2.29 -12.69 18.10
#